data_AF-A0AAJ1B3Y8-F1
#
_entry.id   AF-A0AAJ1B3Y8-F1
#
_cell.length_a   1.000
_cell.length_b   1.000
_cell.length_c   1.000
_cell.angle_alpha   90.00
_cell.angle_beta   90.00
_cell.angle_gamma   90.00
#
_symmetry.space_group_name_H-M   'P 1'
#
loop_
_entity.id
_entity.type
_entity.pdbx_description
1 polymer ?
#
loop_
_entity_poly.entity_id
_entity_poly.type
_entity_poly.pdbx_seq_one_letter_code
_entity_poly.pdbx_strand_id
1 'polypeptide(L)' 'GTIHYVSRLADSYKVSGDSFYTQDGKNVLPLGTLTVTETKAPNGYLLDGAYMQTDGSSEQIKGTYLTQISED' A
#
# COMPACT_ATOMS: atom_id res chain seq x y z
N GLY A 1 -6.24 21.54 11.52
CA GLY A 1 -5.08 20.64 11.58
C GLY A 1 -5.21 19.65 10.45
N THR A 2 -4.17 19.47 9.65
CA THR A 2 -4.18 18.56 8.50
C THR A 2 -4.27 17.11 8.99
N ILE A 3 -5.18 16.32 8.43
CA ILE A 3 -5.28 14.88 8.72
C ILE A 3 -4.25 14.16 7.84
N HIS A 4 -3.43 13.30 8.43
CA HIS A 4 -2.47 12.46 7.72
C HIS A 4 -2.87 10.99 7.88
N TYR A 5 -3.03 10.29 6.76
CA TYR A 5 -3.25 8.84 6.74
C TYR A 5 -1.89 8.14 6.66
N VAL A 6 -1.61 7.22 7.59
CA VAL A 6 -0.33 6.52 7.68
C VAL A 6 -0.58 5.03 7.88
N SER A 7 0.18 4.20 7.15
CA SER A 7 0.28 2.74 7.37
C SER A 7 1.74 2.35 7.58
N ARG A 8 2.00 1.32 8.40
CA ARG A 8 3.34 0.82 8.75
C ARG A 8 3.31 -0.69 8.96
N LEU A 9 4.48 -1.34 8.92
CA LEU A 9 4.67 -2.76 9.27
C LEU A 9 4.62 -3.00 10.78
N ALA A 10 3.48 -2.73 11.41
CA ALA A 10 3.25 -3.01 12.83
C ALA A 10 1.82 -3.50 13.04
N ASP A 11 1.60 -4.33 14.07
CA ASP A 11 0.31 -4.99 14.31
C ASP A 11 -0.85 -4.00 14.51
N SER A 12 -0.56 -2.80 15.02
CA SER A 12 -1.54 -1.72 15.16
C SER A 12 -2.15 -1.24 13.83
N TYR A 13 -1.49 -1.52 12.70
CA TYR A 13 -1.97 -1.20 11.36
C TYR A 13 -2.42 -2.46 10.59
N LYS A 14 -2.34 -3.65 11.20
CA LYS A 14 -2.70 -4.93 10.57
C LYS A 14 -4.15 -5.29 10.87
N VAL A 15 -4.99 -5.21 9.85
CA VAL A 15 -6.42 -5.56 9.98
C VAL A 15 -6.63 -7.08 9.99
N SER A 16 -5.97 -7.80 9.08
CA SER A 16 -6.11 -9.25 8.91
C SER A 16 -4.94 -9.84 8.09
N GLY A 17 -4.88 -11.17 7.96
CA GLY A 17 -3.88 -11.89 7.15
C GLY A 17 -2.79 -12.58 7.99
N ASP A 18 -1.77 -13.08 7.31
CA ASP A 18 -0.64 -13.78 7.94
C ASP A 18 0.27 -12.85 8.73
N SER A 19 1.11 -13.41 9.60
CA SER A 19 2.15 -12.66 10.33
C SER A 19 3.13 -12.00 9.36
N PHE A 20 3.72 -10.87 9.78
CA PHE A 20 4.77 -10.21 8.99
C PHE A 20 5.99 -11.13 8.81
N TYR A 21 6.69 -10.95 7.70
CA TYR A 21 8.05 -11.48 7.56
C TYR A 21 8.97 -10.73 8.51
N THR A 22 9.86 -11.46 9.17
CA THR A 22 10.79 -10.90 10.15
C THR A 22 12.23 -11.26 9.81
N GLN A 23 13.12 -10.27 9.90
CA GLN A 23 14.57 -10.45 9.85
C GLN A 23 15.18 -9.74 11.05
N ASP A 24 16.00 -10.44 11.84
CA ASP A 24 16.62 -9.91 13.06
C ASP A 24 15.65 -9.21 14.03
N GLY A 25 14.44 -9.79 14.17
CA GLY A 25 13.39 -9.28 15.05
C GLY A 25 12.68 -8.02 14.53
N LYS A 26 12.92 -7.60 13.29
CA LYS A 26 12.25 -6.46 12.63
C LYS A 26 11.33 -6.95 11.52
N ASN A 27 10.15 -6.36 11.43
CA ASN A 27 9.23 -6.62 10.33
C ASN A 27 9.80 -6.05 9.02
N VAL A 28 9.81 -6.86 7.97
CA VAL A 28 10.38 -6.53 6.66
C VAL A 28 9.44 -6.95 5.52
N LEU A 29 9.72 -6.47 4.32
CA LEU A 29 9.11 -6.96 3.10
C LEU A 29 10.09 -7.91 2.39
N PRO A 30 9.65 -9.09 1.94
CA PRO A 30 10.52 -10.00 1.21
C PRO A 30 10.81 -9.48 -0.19
N LEU A 31 11.91 -9.96 -0.78
CA LEU A 31 12.17 -9.77 -2.20
C LEU A 31 11.06 -10.45 -3.03
N GLY A 32 10.64 -9.81 -4.11
CA GLY A 32 9.60 -10.30 -5.00
C GLY A 32 8.61 -9.21 -5.42
N THR A 33 7.44 -9.64 -5.88
CA THR A 33 6.38 -8.73 -6.33
C THR A 33 5.41 -8.46 -5.19
N LEU A 34 5.22 -7.20 -4.87
CA LEU A 34 4.18 -6.73 -3.95
C LEU A 34 3.03 -6.12 -4.72
N THR A 35 1.83 -6.47 -4.27
CA THR A 35 0.59 -5.92 -4.77
C THR A 35 -0.09 -5.15 -3.64
N VAL A 36 -0.37 -3.86 -3.86
CA VAL A 36 -1.13 -3.04 -2.93
C VAL A 36 -2.47 -2.73 -3.56
N THR A 37 -3.56 -3.10 -2.89
CA THR A 37 -4.91 -2.85 -3.39
C THR A 37 -5.68 -1.98 -2.40
N GLU A 38 -6.28 -0.90 -2.89
CA GLU A 38 -7.26 -0.15 -2.10
C GLU A 38 -8.55 -0.98 -2.04
N THR A 39 -8.91 -1.45 -0.84
CA THR A 39 -10.11 -2.30 -0.66
C THR A 39 -11.34 -1.52 -0.21
N LYS A 40 -11.15 -0.28 0.27
CA LYS A 40 -12.23 0.57 0.78
C LYS A 40 -11.91 2.05 0.53
N ALA A 41 -12.72 2.68 -0.31
CA ALA A 41 -12.64 4.13 -0.54
C ALA A 41 -12.99 4.93 0.74
N PRO A 42 -12.42 6.13 0.90
CA PRO A 42 -12.85 7.07 1.93
C PRO A 42 -14.33 7.46 1.77
N ASN A 43 -14.99 7.83 2.88
CA ASN A 43 -16.37 8.30 2.82
C ASN A 43 -16.51 9.52 1.90
N GLY A 44 -17.42 9.44 0.93
CA GLY A 44 -17.64 10.48 -0.08
C GLY A 44 -16.82 10.31 -1.36
N TYR A 45 -16.01 9.25 -1.47
CA TYR A 45 -15.24 8.92 -2.66
C TYR A 45 -15.67 7.56 -3.24
N LEU A 46 -15.63 7.45 -4.58
CA LEU A 46 -15.85 6.19 -5.27
C LEU A 46 -14.50 5.49 -5.47
N LEU A 47 -14.47 4.15 -5.36
CA LEU A 47 -13.31 3.34 -5.77
C LEU A 47 -13.03 3.46 -7.28
N ASP A 48 -14.10 3.63 -8.07
CA ASP A 48 -14.00 3.88 -9.50
C ASP A 48 -13.56 5.32 -9.76
N GLY A 49 -12.41 5.48 -10.43
CA GLY A 49 -11.88 6.78 -10.85
C GLY A 49 -10.74 7.33 -9.99
N ALA A 50 -10.05 6.50 -9.21
CA ALA A 50 -8.80 6.92 -8.56
C ALA A 50 -7.70 7.16 -9.62
N TYR A 51 -7.10 8.35 -9.59
CA TYR A 51 -5.94 8.71 -10.41
C TYR A 51 -4.73 8.86 -9.49
N MET A 52 -3.60 8.21 -9.78
CA MET A 52 -2.33 8.66 -9.20
C MET A 52 -1.62 9.60 -10.15
N GLN A 53 -1.03 10.63 -9.55
CA GLN A 53 -0.09 11.50 -10.21
C GLN A 53 1.31 11.04 -9.82
N THR A 54 2.02 10.45 -10.78
CA THR A 54 3.47 10.26 -10.68
C THR A 54 4.07 11.18 -11.73
N ASP A 55 4.97 12.08 -11.31
CA ASP A 55 5.74 12.96 -12.22
C ASP A 55 4.93 13.65 -13.35
N GLY A 56 3.74 14.20 -13.02
CA GLY A 56 2.91 14.92 -14.00
C GLY A 56 2.12 14.05 -14.98
N SER A 57 2.21 12.72 -14.88
CA SER A 57 1.33 11.79 -15.60
C SER A 57 0.16 11.36 -14.72
N SER A 58 -1.06 11.45 -15.27
CA SER A 58 -2.28 10.94 -14.64
C SER A 58 -2.66 9.60 -15.26
N GLU A 59 -2.35 8.50 -14.58
CA GLU A 59 -2.86 7.19 -14.95
C GLU A 59 -4.09 6.87 -14.10
N GLN A 60 -5.14 6.36 -14.75
CA GLN A 60 -6.30 5.82 -14.07
C GLN A 60 -5.91 4.46 -13.49
N ILE A 61 -5.93 4.36 -12.17
CA ILE A 61 -5.49 3.14 -11.51
C ILE A 61 -6.72 2.38 -11.06
N LYS A 62 -6.88 1.16 -11.58
CA LYS A 62 -7.93 0.21 -11.16
C LYS A 62 -7.64 -0.40 -9.78
N GLY A 63 -7.24 0.45 -8.83
CA GLY A 63 -7.13 0.11 -7.41
C GLY A 63 -6.00 -0.84 -7.03
N THR A 64 -5.11 -1.25 -7.95
CA THR A 64 -4.04 -2.22 -7.67
C THR A 64 -2.68 -1.72 -8.17
N TYR A 65 -1.74 -1.58 -7.24
CA TYR A 65 -0.36 -1.15 -7.49
C TYR A 65 0.56 -2.36 -7.43
N LEU A 66 1.37 -2.56 -8.46
CA LEU A 66 2.41 -3.58 -8.49
C LEU A 66 3.76 -2.90 -8.33
N THR A 67 4.55 -3.36 -7.38
CA THR A 67 5.95 -2.97 -7.24
C THR A 67 6.81 -4.20 -7.05
N GLN A 68 8.06 -4.13 -7.51
CA GLN A 68 9.04 -5.18 -7.30
C GLN A 68 10.03 -4.72 -6.23
N ILE A 69 10.32 -5.60 -5.28
CA ILE A 69 11.46 -5.45 -4.37
C ILE A 69 12.55 -6.38 -4.88
N SER A 70 13.63 -5.79 -5.36
CA SER A 70 14.86 -6.47 -5.76
C SER A 70 16.00 -6.10 -4.81
N GLU A 71 16.98 -6.99 -4.70
CA GLU A 71 18.29 -6.65 -4.16
C GLU A 71 19.09 -5.95 -5.28
N ASP A 72 19.88 -4.93 -4.92
CA ASP A 72 20.77 -4.22 -5.88
C ASP A 72 21.86 -5.14 -6.45
#